data_AF-A0A2G6R1G0-F1
#
_entry.id   AF-A0A2G6R1G0-F1
#
_cell.length_a   1.000
_cell.length_b   1.000
_cell.length_c   1.000
_cell.angle_alpha   90.00
_cell.angle_beta   90.00
_cell.angle_gamma   90.00
#
_symmetry.space_group_name_H-M   'P 1'
#
loop_
_entity.id
_entity.type
_entity.pdbx_description
1 polymer ?
#
loop_
_entity_poly.entity_id
_entity_poly.type
_entity_poly.pdbx_seq_one_letter_code
_entity_poly.pdbx_strand_id
1 'polypeptide(L)'
;MILLFVRCNNEESKDKSVLDVHWGKSRIDYYLDLNVDSTNSPHSLLATIYGNRTGALKTFIPVYKQNKINSSIDIRIRYKTDDCESLSMIVSSIGECEKINSIDTLQLITTNQWQDSTLNIKIDAHTLFLNISIATKGMKDKRGKIWISNFEHNFVPKSIFHNLIYKKKKEKIKFSRDDLL
;
A
#
# COMPACT_ATOMS: atom_id res chain seq x y z
N MET A 1 4.67 -25.39 -15.65
CA MET A 1 4.09 -24.17 -15.07
C MET A 1 3.86 -24.44 -13.59
N ILE A 2 4.68 -23.87 -12.70
CA ILE A 2 4.58 -24.14 -11.25
C ILE A 2 3.87 -22.94 -10.61
N LEU A 3 2.63 -23.15 -10.18
CA LEU A 3 1.88 -22.24 -9.31
C LEU A 3 2.36 -22.47 -7.87
N LEU A 4 3.14 -21.55 -7.32
CA LEU A 4 3.48 -21.53 -5.90
C LEU A 4 2.30 -20.94 -5.12
N PHE A 5 1.47 -21.80 -4.54
CA PHE A 5 0.51 -21.40 -3.51
C PHE A 5 1.25 -21.29 -2.17
N VAL A 6 1.67 -20.09 -1.79
CA VAL A 6 2.11 -19.81 -0.42
C VAL A 6 0.86 -19.68 0.45
N ARG A 7 0.67 -20.64 1.35
CA ARG A 7 -0.37 -20.63 2.38
C ARG A 7 0.05 -19.63 3.46
N CYS A 8 -0.55 -18.44 3.49
CA CYS A 8 -0.38 -17.52 4.62
C CYS A 8 -1.24 -17.99 5.80
N ASN A 9 -0.59 -18.32 6.92
CA ASN A 9 -1.27 -18.39 8.21
C ASN A 9 -1.64 -16.96 8.62
N ASN A 10 -2.92 -16.72 8.93
CA ASN A 10 -3.39 -15.45 9.48
C ASN A 10 -3.03 -15.40 10.98
N GLU A 11 -1.84 -14.89 11.29
CA GLU A 11 -1.66 -14.16 12.54
C GLU A 11 -1.71 -12.66 12.18
N GLU A 12 -2.64 -11.93 12.81
CA GLU A 12 -2.68 -10.46 12.71
C GLU A 12 -1.45 -9.90 13.44
N SER A 13 -0.32 -9.80 12.73
CA SER A 13 0.86 -9.08 13.22
C SER A 13 0.51 -7.60 13.32
N LYS A 14 0.50 -7.07 14.54
CA LYS A 14 0.07 -5.70 14.87
C LYS A 14 0.98 -4.58 14.38
N ASP A 15 2.08 -4.87 13.70
CA ASP A 15 2.84 -3.93 12.89
C ASP A 15 3.41 -4.72 11.71
N LYS A 16 2.96 -4.46 10.48
CA LYS A 16 3.55 -5.07 9.28
C LYS A 16 4.80 -4.28 8.93
N SER A 17 5.97 -4.86 9.13
CA SER A 17 7.22 -4.23 8.75
C SER A 17 7.31 -4.14 7.24
N VAL A 18 7.95 -3.09 6.72
CA VAL A 18 8.32 -3.00 5.30
C VAL A 18 9.12 -4.23 4.83
N LEU A 19 9.82 -4.91 5.76
CA LEU A 19 10.61 -6.10 5.52
C LEU A 19 9.76 -7.38 5.36
N ASP A 20 8.52 -7.39 5.85
CA ASP A 20 7.61 -8.54 5.74
C ASP A 20 6.94 -8.63 4.36
N VAL A 21 7.18 -7.62 3.52
CA VAL A 21 6.66 -7.52 2.16
C VAL A 21 7.71 -7.98 1.15
N HIS A 22 7.29 -8.78 0.18
CA HIS A 22 8.17 -9.26 -0.90
C HIS A 22 8.38 -8.15 -1.93
N TRP A 23 9.49 -7.42 -1.79
CA TRP A 23 9.90 -6.40 -2.76
C TRP A 23 10.67 -7.01 -3.93
N GLY A 24 10.13 -6.84 -5.13
CA GLY A 24 10.80 -7.14 -6.38
C GLY A 24 11.47 -5.90 -6.98
N LYS A 25 12.69 -6.09 -7.49
CA LYS A 25 13.33 -5.10 -8.36
C LYS A 25 12.69 -5.19 -9.76
N SER A 26 12.43 -4.04 -10.38
CA SER A 26 12.00 -4.00 -11.78
C SER A 26 13.11 -4.56 -12.68
N ARG A 27 12.75 -5.48 -13.60
CA ARG A 27 13.68 -6.04 -14.62
C ARG A 27 14.10 -5.04 -15.70
N ILE A 28 13.63 -3.81 -15.63
CA ILE A 28 13.99 -2.74 -16.58
C ILE A 28 14.78 -1.66 -15.85
N ASP A 29 14.56 -1.50 -14.54
CA ASP A 29 15.18 -0.48 -13.69
C ASP A 29 16.27 -1.08 -12.78
N TYR A 30 17.32 -1.62 -13.42
CA TYR A 30 18.42 -2.38 -12.78
C TYR A 30 19.30 -1.60 -11.79
N TYR A 31 19.13 -0.28 -11.69
CA TYR A 31 20.09 0.60 -11.02
C TYR A 31 19.77 0.85 -9.55
N LEU A 32 18.95 -0.03 -8.98
CA LEU A 32 18.54 0.03 -7.60
C LEU A 32 19.21 -1.07 -6.79
N ASP A 33 20.23 -0.70 -6.03
CA ASP A 33 20.70 -1.58 -4.96
C ASP A 33 19.70 -1.54 -3.79
N LEU A 34 19.43 -2.68 -3.16
CA LEU A 34 18.44 -2.80 -2.10
C LEU A 34 19.04 -3.58 -0.95
N ASN A 35 19.18 -2.92 0.20
CA ASN A 35 19.74 -3.48 1.42
C ASN A 35 18.83 -3.18 2.60
N VAL A 36 18.98 -3.95 3.68
CA VAL A 36 18.41 -3.59 4.97
C VAL A 36 19.38 -2.62 5.65
N ASP A 37 18.88 -1.44 6.00
CA ASP A 37 19.56 -0.49 6.87
C ASP A 37 19.09 -0.69 8.32
N SER A 38 19.97 -1.28 9.11
CA SER A 38 19.76 -1.59 10.52
C SER A 38 20.22 -0.48 11.48
N THR A 39 20.59 0.70 10.97
CA THR A 39 21.07 1.82 11.80
C THR A 39 19.99 2.44 12.70
N ASN A 40 18.72 2.22 12.39
CA ASN A 40 17.58 2.69 13.17
C ASN A 40 16.61 1.55 13.49
N SER A 41 15.77 1.76 14.51
CA SER A 41 14.61 0.91 14.83
C SER A 41 13.31 1.72 14.62
N PRO A 42 12.34 1.21 13.86
CA PRO A 42 12.39 -0.04 13.10
C PRO A 42 13.42 0.02 11.96
N HIS A 43 13.97 -1.15 11.60
CA HIS A 43 14.89 -1.26 10.47
C HIS A 43 14.22 -0.81 9.17
N SER A 44 15.01 -0.29 8.25
CA SER A 44 14.50 0.28 7.00
C SER A 44 15.07 -0.43 5.78
N LEU A 45 14.34 -0.42 4.68
CA LEU A 45 14.88 -0.73 3.37
C LEU A 45 15.61 0.49 2.84
N LEU A 46 16.87 0.31 2.45
CA LEU A 46 17.68 1.29 1.75
C LEU A 46 17.77 0.93 0.28
N ALA A 47 17.20 1.78 -0.55
CA ALA A 47 17.26 1.70 -1.99
C ALA A 47 18.23 2.76 -2.54
N THR A 48 19.20 2.37 -3.35
CA THR A 48 20.25 3.27 -3.88
C THR A 48 20.22 3.34 -5.39
N ILE A 49 20.13 4.56 -5.95
CA ILE A 49 20.04 4.86 -7.38
C ILE A 49 21.30 5.59 -7.84
N TYR A 50 21.74 5.34 -9.06
CA TYR A 50 22.96 5.93 -9.61
C TYR A 50 22.68 6.96 -10.71
N GLY A 51 23.14 8.19 -10.51
CA GLY A 51 23.02 9.28 -11.46
C GLY A 51 21.58 9.67 -11.77
N ASN A 52 21.35 10.20 -12.97
CA ASN A 52 20.03 10.68 -13.44
C ASN A 52 19.05 9.56 -13.85
N ARG A 53 19.27 8.33 -13.37
CA ARG A 53 18.50 7.15 -13.78
C ARG A 53 17.20 7.04 -12.99
N THR A 54 16.26 6.28 -13.54
CA THR A 54 15.03 5.88 -12.86
C THR A 54 15.17 4.53 -12.19
N GLY A 55 14.57 4.40 -11.01
CA GLY A 55 14.52 3.17 -10.21
C GLY A 55 13.09 2.89 -9.77
N ALA A 56 12.73 1.62 -9.59
CA ALA A 56 11.44 1.23 -9.03
C ALA A 56 11.54 -0.03 -8.16
N LEU A 57 11.03 0.05 -6.93
CA LEU A 57 10.71 -1.09 -6.07
C LEU A 57 9.24 -1.44 -6.25
N LYS A 58 8.93 -2.72 -6.48
CA LYS A 58 7.56 -3.16 -6.71
C LYS A 58 7.18 -4.25 -5.74
N THR A 59 5.94 -4.25 -5.30
CA THR A 59 5.35 -5.35 -4.53
C THR A 59 3.94 -5.63 -5.05
N PHE A 60 3.51 -6.89 -4.94
CA PHE A 60 2.19 -7.32 -5.32
C PHE A 60 1.39 -7.72 -4.09
N ILE A 61 0.18 -7.15 -3.96
CA ILE A 61 -0.72 -7.45 -2.86
C ILE A 61 -1.99 -8.09 -3.44
N PRO A 62 -2.32 -9.35 -3.06
CA PRO A 62 -3.58 -9.95 -3.44
C PRO A 62 -4.74 -9.24 -2.75
N VAL A 63 -5.82 -8.99 -3.50
CA VAL A 63 -7.03 -8.35 -3.01
C VAL A 63 -8.10 -9.41 -2.81
N TYR A 64 -8.34 -9.80 -1.56
CA TYR A 64 -9.41 -10.74 -1.22
C TYR A 64 -10.71 -9.98 -0.92
N LYS A 65 -11.72 -10.13 -1.78
CA LYS A 65 -13.07 -9.56 -1.56
C LYS A 65 -14.09 -10.67 -1.40
N GLN A 66 -14.77 -10.73 -0.26
CA GLN A 66 -15.86 -11.68 -0.05
C GLN A 66 -17.12 -11.35 -0.89
N ASN A 67 -17.41 -10.07 -1.15
CA ASN A 67 -18.72 -9.65 -1.72
C ASN A 67 -18.64 -8.85 -3.04
N LYS A 68 -17.48 -8.78 -3.71
CA LYS A 68 -17.28 -7.96 -4.94
C LYS A 68 -17.78 -6.50 -4.83
N ILE A 69 -17.77 -5.93 -3.63
CA ILE A 69 -18.18 -4.52 -3.42
C ILE A 69 -16.97 -3.61 -3.68
N ASN A 70 -17.23 -2.44 -4.24
CA ASN A 70 -16.23 -1.38 -4.34
C ASN A 70 -15.72 -1.00 -2.95
N SER A 71 -14.42 -1.10 -2.73
CA SER A 71 -13.77 -0.81 -1.44
C SER A 71 -12.76 0.32 -1.62
N SER A 72 -12.17 0.78 -0.53
CA SER A 72 -10.96 1.60 -0.57
C SER A 72 -9.86 0.92 0.23
N ILE A 73 -8.62 1.22 -0.13
CA ILE A 73 -7.44 0.82 0.64
C ILE A 73 -6.65 2.08 0.96
N ASP A 74 -6.18 2.16 2.20
CA ASP A 74 -5.19 3.13 2.62
C ASP A 74 -3.82 2.49 2.54
N ILE A 75 -2.93 3.09 1.77
CA ILE A 75 -1.53 2.68 1.68
C ILE A 75 -0.71 3.75 2.36
N ARG A 76 0.02 3.38 3.41
CA ARG A 76 0.85 4.28 4.19
C ARG A 76 2.31 3.92 4.03
N ILE A 77 3.15 4.95 3.92
CA ILE A 77 4.60 4.79 3.83
C ILE A 77 5.28 5.79 4.76
N ARG A 78 6.31 5.32 5.45
CA ARG A 78 7.29 6.18 6.13
C ARG A 78 8.61 6.15 5.40
N TYR A 79 9.08 7.31 4.96
CA TYR A 79 10.25 7.41 4.08
C TYR A 79 11.10 8.65 4.36
N LYS A 80 12.33 8.62 3.83
CA LYS A 80 13.18 9.79 3.60
C LYS A 80 14.03 9.54 2.37
N THR A 81 14.57 10.60 1.80
CA THR A 81 15.40 10.57 0.60
C THR A 81 16.67 11.38 0.78
N ASP A 82 17.70 11.07 0.01
CA ASP A 82 18.90 11.87 -0.14
C ASP A 82 19.29 11.87 -1.62
N ASP A 83 19.70 13.01 -2.17
CA ASP A 83 20.14 13.15 -3.57
C ASP A 83 19.18 12.57 -4.64
N CYS A 84 17.86 12.65 -4.41
CA CYS A 84 16.81 12.25 -5.36
C CYS A 84 16.16 13.48 -6.01
N GLU A 85 15.94 13.45 -7.32
CA GLU A 85 15.19 14.48 -8.04
C GLU A 85 13.69 14.34 -7.80
N SER A 86 13.19 13.10 -7.77
CA SER A 86 11.79 12.82 -7.49
C SER A 86 11.56 11.45 -6.84
N LEU A 87 10.43 11.35 -6.15
CA LEU A 87 9.92 10.12 -5.56
C LEU A 87 8.41 10.08 -5.74
N SER A 88 7.88 8.91 -6.13
CA SER A 88 6.46 8.71 -6.34
C SER A 88 6.05 7.34 -5.83
N MET A 89 4.87 7.24 -5.21
CA MET A 89 4.17 5.97 -5.02
C MET A 89 3.13 5.82 -6.12
N ILE A 90 3.22 4.73 -6.87
CA ILE A 90 2.31 4.40 -7.98
C ILE A 90 1.61 3.10 -7.60
N VAL A 91 0.29 3.09 -7.70
CA VAL A 91 -0.52 1.90 -7.40
C VAL A 91 -1.37 1.55 -8.61
N SER A 92 -1.20 0.34 -9.13
CA SER A 92 -1.99 -0.16 -10.24
C SER A 92 -2.92 -1.26 -9.75
N SER A 93 -4.22 -1.10 -10.03
CA SER A 93 -5.23 -2.13 -9.80
C SER A 93 -5.25 -3.09 -10.98
N ILE A 94 -5.09 -4.39 -10.75
CA ILE A 94 -5.00 -5.42 -11.78
C ILE A 94 -6.16 -6.41 -11.61
N GLY A 95 -6.94 -6.58 -12.67
CA GLY A 95 -8.07 -7.51 -12.74
C GLY A 95 -7.75 -8.82 -13.48
N GLU A 96 -8.79 -9.45 -14.00
CA GLU A 96 -8.68 -10.69 -14.80
C GLU A 96 -7.81 -10.47 -16.04
N CYS A 97 -7.10 -11.54 -16.45
CA CYS A 97 -6.18 -11.53 -17.59
C CYS A 97 -5.10 -10.43 -17.51
N GLU A 98 -4.65 -10.11 -16.30
CA GLU A 98 -3.62 -9.08 -16.03
C GLU A 98 -3.99 -7.67 -16.51
N LYS A 99 -5.28 -7.43 -16.77
CA LYS A 99 -5.77 -6.11 -17.20
C LYS A 99 -5.55 -5.08 -16.11
N ILE A 100 -4.89 -3.97 -16.44
CA ILE A 100 -4.79 -2.81 -15.56
C ILE A 100 -6.13 -2.06 -15.60
N ASN A 101 -6.81 -2.01 -14.46
CA ASN A 101 -8.09 -1.33 -14.33
C ASN A 101 -7.93 0.16 -13.99
N SER A 102 -6.99 0.48 -13.10
CA SER A 102 -6.69 1.85 -12.68
C SER A 102 -5.22 2.02 -12.32
N ILE A 103 -4.74 3.26 -12.38
CA ILE A 103 -3.43 3.67 -11.89
C ILE A 103 -3.61 4.95 -11.08
N ASP A 104 -3.21 4.91 -9.82
CA ASP A 104 -3.18 6.04 -8.91
C ASP A 104 -1.73 6.40 -8.62
N THR A 105 -1.43 7.70 -8.47
CA THR A 105 -0.05 8.16 -8.21
C THR A 105 -0.05 9.24 -7.13
N LEU A 106 0.78 9.06 -6.12
CA LEU A 106 1.12 10.05 -5.11
C LEU A 106 2.55 10.52 -5.35
N GLN A 107 2.73 11.80 -5.65
CA GLN A 107 4.05 12.42 -5.64
C GLN A 107 4.47 12.68 -4.20
N LEU A 108 5.66 12.19 -3.85
CA LEU A 108 6.24 12.29 -2.52
C LEU A 108 7.28 13.42 -2.50
N ILE A 109 7.36 14.13 -1.37
CA ILE A 109 8.31 15.23 -1.21
C ILE A 109 9.69 14.64 -0.98
N THR A 110 10.70 15.06 -1.74
CA THR A 110 12.09 14.70 -1.49
C THR A 110 12.60 15.44 -0.25
N THR A 111 13.02 14.71 0.78
CA THR A 111 13.49 15.30 2.05
C THR A 111 14.42 14.37 2.80
N ASN A 112 15.42 14.93 3.48
CA ASN A 112 16.33 14.19 4.34
C ASN A 112 15.75 13.85 5.73
N GLN A 113 14.57 14.38 6.04
CA GLN A 113 13.83 14.07 7.26
C GLN A 113 12.81 12.96 7.02
N TRP A 114 12.53 12.15 8.03
CA TRP A 114 11.47 11.16 7.96
C TRP A 114 10.11 11.83 7.77
N GLN A 115 9.33 11.32 6.82
CA GLN A 115 7.97 11.74 6.53
C GLN A 115 7.05 10.53 6.45
N ASP A 116 5.81 10.74 6.86
CA ASP A 116 4.71 9.81 6.70
C ASP A 116 3.79 10.30 5.59
N SER A 117 3.37 9.41 4.70
CA SER A 117 2.45 9.74 3.62
C SER A 117 1.44 8.63 3.41
N THR A 118 0.21 9.03 3.08
CA THR A 118 -0.91 8.12 2.87
C THR A 118 -1.53 8.36 1.50
N LEU A 119 -1.76 7.28 0.76
CA LEU A 119 -2.54 7.28 -0.48
C LEU A 119 -3.80 6.44 -0.25
N ASN A 120 -4.97 7.07 -0.38
CA ASN A 120 -6.26 6.38 -0.41
C ASN A 120 -6.65 6.13 -1.86
N ILE A 121 -6.86 4.86 -2.23
CA ILE A 121 -7.34 4.50 -3.58
C ILE A 121 -8.66 3.75 -3.51
N LYS A 122 -9.48 3.94 -4.54
CA LYS A 122 -10.72 3.17 -4.73
C LYS A 122 -10.40 1.92 -5.53
N ILE A 123 -10.88 0.78 -5.05
CA ILE A 123 -10.69 -0.52 -5.69
C ILE A 123 -12.02 -1.00 -6.24
N ASP A 124 -12.06 -1.22 -7.55
CA ASP A 124 -13.24 -1.76 -8.24
C ASP A 124 -13.53 -3.22 -7.87
N ALA A 125 -14.74 -3.68 -8.18
CA ALA A 125 -15.20 -5.04 -7.88
C ALA A 125 -14.37 -6.17 -8.53
N HIS A 126 -13.63 -5.88 -9.60
CA HIS A 126 -12.93 -6.84 -10.45
C HIS A 126 -11.41 -6.87 -10.20
N THR A 127 -10.90 -6.05 -9.29
CA THR A 127 -9.48 -6.02 -8.96
C THR A 127 -9.11 -7.27 -8.16
N LEU A 128 -8.12 -7.99 -8.66
CA LEU A 128 -7.56 -9.20 -8.06
C LEU A 128 -6.24 -8.93 -7.33
N PHE A 129 -5.44 -7.99 -7.84
CA PHE A 129 -4.14 -7.63 -7.27
C PHE A 129 -3.92 -6.12 -7.31
N LEU A 130 -3.10 -5.63 -6.37
CA LEU A 130 -2.48 -4.31 -6.45
C LEU A 130 -1.00 -4.49 -6.73
N ASN A 131 -0.50 -3.79 -7.74
CA ASN A 131 0.94 -3.57 -7.91
C ASN A 131 1.27 -2.21 -7.32
N ILE A 132 2.07 -2.20 -6.25
CA ILE A 132 2.51 -0.98 -5.59
C ILE A 132 3.98 -0.78 -5.93
N SER A 133 4.28 0.36 -6.54
CA SER A 133 5.61 0.73 -6.99
C SER A 133 6.07 2.00 -6.29
N ILE A 134 7.24 1.97 -5.67
CA ILE A 134 7.95 3.18 -5.24
C ILE A 134 8.96 3.51 -6.33
N ALA A 135 8.63 4.51 -7.13
CA ALA A 135 9.38 4.96 -8.29
C ALA A 135 10.15 6.23 -7.97
N THR A 136 11.32 6.38 -8.57
CA THR A 136 12.24 7.45 -8.21
C THR A 136 13.17 7.79 -9.36
N LYS A 137 13.62 9.05 -9.38
CA LYS A 137 14.66 9.53 -10.28
C LYS A 137 15.79 10.11 -9.44
N GLY A 138 17.02 9.62 -9.66
CA GLY A 138 18.21 10.14 -9.00
C GLY A 138 18.64 11.48 -9.58
N MET A 139 19.40 12.27 -8.81
CA MET A 139 20.05 13.47 -9.32
C MET A 139 21.27 13.13 -10.18
N LYS A 140 21.55 13.94 -11.20
CA LYS A 140 22.72 13.78 -12.06
C LYS A 140 24.01 13.80 -11.21
N ASP A 141 24.93 12.89 -11.50
CA ASP A 141 26.25 12.77 -10.84
C ASP A 141 26.21 12.52 -9.32
N LYS A 142 25.05 12.13 -8.78
CA LYS A 142 24.85 11.76 -7.38
C LYS A 142 24.46 10.30 -7.22
N ARG A 143 24.52 9.83 -5.97
CA ARG A 143 24.02 8.52 -5.57
C ARG A 143 22.79 8.73 -4.70
N GLY A 144 21.62 8.76 -5.35
CA GLY A 144 20.34 8.94 -4.68
C GLY A 144 20.04 7.77 -3.74
N LYS A 145 19.47 8.05 -2.58
CA LYS A 145 19.11 7.05 -1.58
C LYS A 145 17.68 7.28 -1.12
N ILE A 146 16.97 6.18 -0.91
CA ILE A 146 15.63 6.19 -0.34
C ILE A 146 15.64 5.20 0.81
N TRP A 147 15.17 5.66 1.95
CA TRP A 147 14.88 4.80 3.07
C TRP A 147 13.38 4.66 3.21
N ILE A 148 12.92 3.43 3.42
CA ILE A 148 11.52 3.12 3.74
C ILE A 148 11.53 2.34 5.03
N SER A 149 10.94 2.86 6.09
CA SER A 149 10.94 2.21 7.42
C SER A 149 9.62 1.55 7.77
N ASN A 150 8.51 2.04 7.22
CA ASN A 150 7.20 1.45 7.44
C ASN A 150 6.39 1.43 6.16
N PHE A 151 5.63 0.36 5.96
CA PHE A 151 4.73 0.20 4.83
C PHE A 151 3.50 -0.60 5.25
N GLU A 152 2.35 0.07 5.21
CA GLU A 152 1.07 -0.52 5.62
C GLU A 152 0.07 -0.44 4.48
N HIS A 153 -0.79 -1.45 4.39
CA HIS A 153 -1.93 -1.48 3.47
C HIS A 153 -3.15 -1.97 4.23
N ASN A 154 -4.14 -1.10 4.40
CA ASN A 154 -5.31 -1.37 5.22
C ASN A 154 -6.57 -1.23 4.36
N PHE A 155 -7.30 -2.34 4.19
CA PHE A 155 -8.59 -2.31 3.51
C PHE A 155 -9.60 -1.60 4.42
N VAL A 156 -10.22 -0.54 3.90
CA VAL A 156 -11.28 0.18 4.60
C VAL A 156 -12.61 -0.43 4.17
N PRO A 157 -13.33 -1.16 5.05
CA PRO A 157 -14.62 -1.73 4.69
C PRO A 157 -15.64 -0.60 4.48
N LYS A 158 -16.34 -0.59 3.35
CA LYS A 158 -17.48 0.34 3.15
C LYS A 158 -18.70 0.01 4.05
N SER A 159 -18.66 -1.05 4.84
CA SER A 159 -19.82 -1.55 5.60
C SER A 159 -19.64 -1.48 7.12
N ILE A 160 -19.55 -0.26 7.66
CA ILE A 160 -19.94 -0.01 9.07
C ILE A 160 -21.11 0.99 9.13
N PHE A 161 -21.26 1.88 8.14
CA PHE A 161 -22.36 2.86 8.14
C PHE A 161 -23.73 2.26 7.82
N HIS A 162 -23.83 1.22 6.97
CA HIS A 162 -25.15 0.66 6.61
C HIS A 162 -25.77 -0.21 7.72
N ASN A 163 -24.96 -0.98 8.46
CA ASN A 163 -25.46 -1.85 9.53
C ASN A 163 -25.82 -1.07 10.81
N LEU A 164 -25.14 0.05 11.11
CA LEU A 164 -25.50 0.89 12.27
C LEU A 164 -26.81 1.66 12.05
N ILE A 165 -27.10 2.08 10.82
CA ILE A 165 -28.39 2.73 10.49
C ILE A 165 -29.54 1.71 10.55
N TYR A 166 -29.33 0.49 10.06
CA TYR A 166 -30.37 -0.56 10.13
C TYR A 166 -30.63 -1.05 11.56
N LYS A 167 -29.60 -1.19 12.41
CA LYS A 167 -29.77 -1.54 13.83
C LYS A 167 -30.50 -0.43 14.61
N LYS A 168 -30.10 0.84 14.44
CA LYS A 168 -30.79 1.98 15.09
C LYS A 168 -32.25 2.15 14.66
N LYS A 169 -32.61 1.73 13.44
CA LYS A 169 -34.00 1.82 12.94
C LYS A 169 -34.90 0.70 13.49
N LYS A 170 -34.35 -0.49 13.80
CA LYS A 170 -35.10 -1.59 14.44
C LYS A 170 -35.30 -1.39 15.94
N GLU A 171 -34.38 -0.71 16.63
CA GLU A 171 -34.50 -0.45 18.08
C GLU A 171 -35.43 0.73 18.44
N LYS A 172 -35.96 1.47 17.45
CA LYS A 172 -36.86 2.62 17.68
C LYS A 172 -38.35 2.35 17.42
N ILE A 173 -38.78 1.09 17.35
CA ILE A 173 -40.22 0.77 17.26
C ILE A 173 -40.57 -0.31 18.28
N LYS A 174 -40.97 0.15 19.47
CA LYS A 174 -42.17 -0.30 20.21
C LYS A 174 -42.19 0.39 21.58
N PHE A 175 -43.10 1.33 21.75
CA PHE A 175 -43.93 1.47 22.95
C PHE A 175 -45.22 2.18 22.51
N SER A 176 -46.31 1.41 22.41
CA SER A 176 -47.67 1.97 22.44
C SER A 176 -48.02 2.22 23.89
N ARG A 177 -48.85 3.23 24.13
CA ARG A 177 -49.23 3.74 25.45
C ARG A 177 -50.34 2.90 26.13
N ASP A 178 -50.44 1.62 25.78
CA ASP A 178 -51.44 0.68 26.28
C ASP A 178 -50.85 -0.44 27.18
N ASP A 179 -49.52 -0.47 27.38
CA ASP A 179 -48.87 -1.47 28.24
C ASP A 179 -48.58 -0.96 29.68
N LEU A 180 -49.26 0.12 30.10
CA LEU A 180 -49.25 0.61 31.49
C LEU A 180 -50.69 0.66 32.00
N LEU A 181 -51.22 -0.52 32.34
CA LEU A 181 -52.28 -0.65 33.35
C LEU A 181 -51.72 -0.29 34.73
#